data_AF-A0A433JXS8-F1
#
_entry.id   AF-A0A433JXS8-F1
#
_cell.length_a   1.000
_cell.length_b   1.000
_cell.length_c   1.000
_cell.angle_alpha   90.00
_cell.angle_beta   90.00
_cell.angle_gamma   90.00
#
_symmetry.space_group_name_H-M   'P 1'
#
loop_
_entity.id
_entity.type
_entity.pdbx_description
1 polymer ?
#
loop_
_entity_poly.entity_id
_entity_poly.type
_entity_poly.pdbx_seq_one_letter_code
_entity_poly.pdbx_strand_id
1 'polypeptide(L)' 'MKYAVPSVATQLGIKACQLYSWMHSHRLPGEIKTMVNKHKELETENKELRRQLAVALQEKEILKKAAAYFAKEAR' A
#
# COMPACT_ATOMS: atom_id res chain seq x y z
N MET A 1 16.02 -3.67 -11.51
CA MET A 1 17.27 -3.04 -11.99
C MET A 1 17.40 -1.66 -11.36
N LYS A 2 18.52 -1.33 -10.73
CA LYS A 2 18.83 0.03 -10.25
C LYS A 2 19.78 0.66 -11.27
N TYR A 3 19.37 1.71 -11.95
CA TYR A 3 20.23 2.45 -12.89
C TYR A 3 21.05 3.49 -12.13
N ALA A 4 22.35 3.58 -12.42
CA ALA A 4 23.21 4.59 -11.83
C ALA A 4 22.95 5.96 -12.49
N VAL A 5 22.90 7.04 -11.69
CA VAL A 5 22.62 8.40 -12.17
C VAL A 5 23.53 8.83 -13.34
N PRO A 6 24.84 8.52 -13.36
CA PRO A 6 25.69 8.83 -14.52
C PRO A 6 25.27 8.11 -15.80
N SER A 7 24.83 6.86 -15.70
CA SER A 7 24.38 6.05 -16.85
C SER A 7 23.13 6.67 -17.48
N VAL A 8 22.17 7.07 -16.64
CA VAL A 8 20.94 7.75 -17.09
C VAL A 8 21.26 9.13 -17.69
N ALA A 9 22.18 9.89 -17.09
CA ALA A 9 22.59 11.19 -17.61
C ALA A 9 23.20 11.08 -19.02
N THR A 10 24.06 10.07 -19.24
CA THR A 10 24.65 9.79 -20.56
C THR A 10 23.57 9.40 -21.59
N GLN A 11 22.60 8.57 -21.21
CA GLN A 11 21.48 8.20 -22.10
C GLN A 11 20.62 9.40 -22.49
N LEU A 12 20.46 10.36 -21.58
CA LEU A 12 19.68 11.58 -21.79
C LEU A 12 20.47 12.71 -22.46
N GLY A 13 21.77 12.51 -22.73
CA GLY A 13 22.63 13.54 -23.35
C GLY A 13 22.90 14.76 -22.47
N ILE A 14 22.72 14.63 -21.15
CA ILE A 14 22.92 15.72 -20.18
C ILE A 14 24.12 15.43 -19.27
N LYS A 15 24.68 16.48 -18.67
CA LYS A 15 25.76 16.30 -17.70
C LYS A 15 25.18 15.69 -16.42
N ALA A 16 25.89 14.73 -15.83
CA ALA A 16 25.48 14.11 -14.57
C ALA A 16 25.25 15.15 -13.46
N CYS A 17 26.05 16.22 -13.41
CA CYS A 17 25.86 17.31 -12.44
C CYS A 17 24.54 18.07 -12.60
N GLN A 18 24.03 18.24 -13.83
CA GLN A 18 22.72 18.84 -14.08
C GLN A 18 21.60 17.92 -13.62
N LEU A 19 21.74 16.61 -13.89
CA LEU A 19 20.78 15.62 -13.40
C LEU A 19 20.77 15.53 -11.87
N TYR A 20 21.93 15.61 -11.22
CA TYR A 20 22.02 15.72 -9.75
C TYR A 20 21.36 17.00 -9.24
N SER A 21 21.59 18.14 -9.88
CA SER A 21 20.95 19.41 -9.51
C SER A 21 19.43 19.33 -9.63
N TRP A 22 18.90 18.81 -10.74
CA TRP A 22 17.46 18.61 -10.90
C TRP A 22 16.90 17.61 -9.90
N MET A 23 17.60 16.50 -9.67
CA MET A 23 17.21 15.53 -8.64
C MET A 23 17.26 16.15 -7.24
N HIS A 24 18.15 17.08 -6.94
CA HIS A 24 18.19 17.80 -5.67
C HIS A 24 17.08 18.86 -5.56
N SER A 25 16.77 19.57 -6.64
CA SER A 25 15.68 20.55 -6.68
C SER A 25 14.30 19.92 -6.67
N HIS A 26 14.16 18.69 -7.21
CA HIS A 26 12.90 17.95 -7.28
C HIS A 26 12.80 16.85 -6.22
N ARG A 27 13.90 16.42 -5.58
CA ARG A 27 13.83 15.71 -4.30
C ARG A 27 13.51 16.78 -3.27
N LEU A 28 12.25 16.88 -2.89
CA LEU A 28 11.93 17.21 -1.51
C LEU A 28 12.20 15.92 -0.70
N PRO A 29 13.41 15.76 -0.10
CA PRO A 29 13.84 14.48 0.43
C PRO A 29 13.02 14.08 1.66
N GLY A 30 12.37 15.06 2.31
CA GLY A 30 11.39 14.85 3.36
C GLY A 30 10.05 14.34 2.83
N GLU A 31 9.51 14.95 1.77
CA GLU A 31 8.17 14.61 1.27
C GLU A 31 8.08 13.19 0.71
N ILE A 32 9.07 12.75 -0.07
CA ILE A 32 9.09 11.37 -0.61
C ILE A 32 9.19 10.36 0.54
N LYS A 33 10.01 10.63 1.56
CA LYS A 33 10.13 9.76 2.73
C LYS A 33 8.82 9.70 3.53
N THR A 34 8.16 10.84 3.71
CA THR A 34 6.85 10.94 4.36
C THR A 34 5.77 10.20 3.56
N MET A 35 5.76 10.33 2.23
CA MET A 35 4.82 9.61 1.36
C MET A 35 5.03 8.11 1.40
N VAL A 36 6.27 7.62 1.36
CA VAL A 36 6.60 6.19 1.46
C VAL A 36 6.21 5.63 2.83
N ASN A 37 6.48 6.38 3.91
CA ASN A 37 6.08 5.97 5.26
C ASN A 37 4.56 5.92 5.40
N LYS A 38 3.85 6.95 4.94
CA LYS A 38 2.39 7.00 4.92
C LYS A 38 1.80 5.86 4.08
N HIS A 39 2.41 5.53 2.94
CA HIS A 39 1.98 4.41 2.12
C HIS A 39 2.12 3.08 2.87
N LYS A 40 3.26 2.86 3.55
CA LYS A 40 3.49 1.65 4.35
C LYS A 40 2.53 1.53 5.54
N GLU A 41 2.20 2.64 6.19
CA GLU A 41 1.18 2.69 7.24
C GLU A 41 -0.19 2.30 6.69
N LEU A 42 -0.59 2.89 5.55
CA LEU A 42 -1.85 2.57 4.87
C LEU A 42 -1.91 1.11 4.40
N GLU A 43 -0.82 0.54 3.90
CA GLU A 43 -0.75 -0.88 3.53
C GLU A 43 -0.96 -1.80 4.74
N THR A 44 -0.36 -1.44 5.87
CA THR A 44 -0.50 -2.20 7.13
C THR A 44 -1.93 -2.15 7.64
N GLU A 45 -2.54 -0.96 7.65
CA GLU A 45 -3.94 -0.77 8.02
C GLU A 45 -4.88 -1.53 7.07
N ASN A 46 -4.64 -1.46 5.76
CA ASN A 46 -5.47 -2.16 4.77
C ASN A 46 -5.43 -3.68 4.97
N LYS A 47 -4.25 -4.23 5.29
CA LYS A 47 -4.09 -5.67 5.60
C LYS A 47 -4.89 -6.06 6.83
N GLU A 48 -4.83 -5.27 7.89
CA GLU A 48 -5.54 -5.55 9.13
C GLU A 48 -7.06 -5.41 8.95
N LEU A 49 -7.52 -4.38 8.25
CA LEU A 49 -8.94 -4.20 7.92
C LEU A 49 -9.49 -5.37 7.09
N ARG A 50 -8.73 -5.86 6.11
CA ARG A 50 -9.12 -7.05 5.32
C ARG A 50 -9.24 -8.30 6.20
N ARG A 51 -8.34 -8.47 7.17
CA ARG A 51 -8.39 -9.58 8.12
C ARG A 51 -9.66 -9.50 8.99
N GLN A 52 -9.96 -8.34 9.54
CA GLN A 52 -11.16 -8.12 10.36
C GLN A 52 -12.44 -8.34 9.55
N LEU A 53 -12.48 -7.84 8.31
CA LEU A 53 -13.62 -8.04 7.42
C LEU A 53 -13.85 -9.53 7.12
N ALA A 54 -12.79 -10.29 6.87
CA ALA A 54 -12.90 -11.73 6.63
C ALA A 54 -13.51 -12.46 7.85
N VAL A 55 -13.04 -12.14 9.06
CA VAL A 55 -13.58 -12.71 10.31
C VAL A 55 -15.06 -12.35 10.48
N ALA A 56 -15.42 -11.07 10.33
CA ALA A 56 -16.81 -10.63 10.49
C ALA A 56 -17.77 -11.29 9.49
N LEU A 57 -17.30 -11.51 8.25
CA LEU A 57 -18.07 -12.24 7.24
C LEU A 57 -18.27 -13.72 7.63
N GLN A 58 -17.24 -14.37 8.17
CA GLN A 58 -17.38 -15.75 8.64
C GLN A 58 -18.36 -15.84 9.82
N GLU A 59 -18.25 -14.95 10.80
CA GLU A 59 -19.15 -14.88 11.95
C GLU A 59 -20.60 -14.64 11.52
N LYS A 60 -20.82 -13.71 10.57
CA LYS A 60 -22.14 -13.47 9.98
C LYS A 60 -22.73 -14.72 9.36
N GLU A 61 -21.95 -15.49 8.61
CA GLU A 61 -22.44 -16.73 7.99
C GLU A 61 -22.77 -17.82 9.02
N ILE A 62 -22.00 -17.91 10.11
CA ILE A 62 -22.31 -18.80 11.22
C ILE A 62 -23.65 -18.40 11.87
N LEU A 63 -23.82 -17.11 12.19
CA LEU A 63 -25.05 -16.60 12.78
C LEU A 63 -26.26 -16.81 11.87
N LYS A 64 -26.10 -16.62 10.56
CA LYS A 64 -27.15 -16.87 9.57
C LYS A 64 -27.57 -18.34 9.53
N LYS A 65 -26.61 -19.26 9.56
CA LYS A 65 -26.88 -20.71 9.62
C LYS A 65 -27.57 -21.10 10.92
N ALA A 66 -27.12 -20.56 12.05
CA ALA A 66 -27.73 -20.78 13.35
C ALA A 66 -29.18 -20.28 13.37
N ALA A 67 -29.42 -19.04 12.92
CA ALA A 67 -30.77 -18.48 12.82
C ALA A 67 -31.70 -19.33 11.95
N ALA A 68 -31.22 -19.83 10.81
CA ALA A 68 -32.00 -20.71 9.94
C ALA A 68 -32.32 -22.07 10.60
N TYR A 69 -31.37 -22.66 11.34
CA TYR A 69 -31.60 -23.89 12.09
C TYR A 69 -32.66 -23.68 13.17
N PHE A 70 -32.52 -22.66 14.01
CA PHE A 70 -33.48 -22.37 15.07
C PHE A 70 -34.87 -22.02 14.54
N ALA A 71 -34.97 -21.28 13.43
CA ALA A 71 -36.26 -20.98 12.80
C ALA A 71 -36.98 -22.23 12.24
N LYS A 72 -36.24 -23.29 11.89
CA LYS A 72 -36.81 -24.57 11.46
C LYS A 72 -37.26 -25.41 12.65
N GLU A 73 -36.50 -25.42 13.75
CA GLU A 73 -36.80 -26.19 14.97
C GLU A 73 -37.96 -25.59 15.77
N ALA A 74 -38.20 -24.27 15.67
CA ALA A 74 -39.31 -23.59 16.33
C ALA A 74 -40.69 -23.82 15.66
N ARG A 75 -40.77 -24.73 14.68
CA ARG A 75 -41.97 -24.99 13.88
C ARG A 75 -42.55 -26.37 14.17
#